data_AF-A0A4Q6AR67-F1
#
_entry.id   AF-A0A4Q6AR67-F1
#
_cell.length_a   1.000
_cell.length_b   1.000
_cell.length_c   1.000
_cell.angle_alpha   90.00
_cell.angle_beta   90.00
_cell.angle_gamma   90.00
#
_symmetry.space_group_name_H-M   'P 1'
#
loop_
_entity.id
_entity.type
_entity.pdbx_description
1 polymer ?
#
loop_
_entity_poly.entity_id
_entity_poly.type
_entity_poly.pdbx_seq_one_letter_code
_entity_poly.pdbx_strand_id
1 'polypeptide(L)'
;MPLDQKVAASARHFTDVLKSIQSAPLSDGAELEERGRRIIKEFGLEDEIKLKTSHEGSRRRKLDSLKRLPTWIKELAESRIEEKGQLQLIDLLDQLSMDADGASDKDKGNDNHVSLMTIHGSKGLEFPIVFVCGLEEDQLPHKNSRDSELGLSEERRLFYVAITRAKEKLHLTYARERFSQFKKSERKPSRFLEELPAEGLISELDAAKREQVQEMDKKQVNIARLSNLKSQLKMGFERKPGTTIPAGTSKD
;
A
#
# COMPACT_ATOMS: atom_id res chain seq x y z
N MET A 1 -6.80 2.93 48.50
CA MET A 1 -5.42 3.41 48.73
C MET A 1 -5.25 4.75 48.03
N PRO A 2 -4.70 5.78 48.69
CA PRO A 2 -4.29 6.99 47.98
C PRO A 2 -3.20 6.65 46.94
N LEU A 3 -3.29 7.23 45.76
CA LEU A 3 -2.28 7.09 44.71
C LEU A 3 -0.94 7.67 45.20
N ASP A 4 0.17 7.00 44.86
CA ASP A 4 1.52 7.55 45.02
C ASP A 4 1.60 8.96 44.41
N GLN A 5 2.27 9.90 45.08
CA GLN A 5 2.36 11.31 44.67
C GLN A 5 2.89 11.46 43.23
N LYS A 6 3.83 10.60 42.82
CA LYS A 6 4.33 10.58 41.43
C LYS A 6 3.25 10.15 40.44
N VAL A 7 2.50 9.11 40.77
CA VAL A 7 1.42 8.61 39.93
C VAL A 7 0.29 9.64 39.84
N ALA A 8 -0.04 10.30 40.95
CA ALA A 8 -1.04 11.37 40.97
C ALA A 8 -0.62 12.59 40.13
N ALA A 9 0.67 12.96 40.14
CA ALA A 9 1.19 14.04 39.30
C ALA A 9 1.13 13.69 37.80
N SER A 10 1.55 12.48 37.42
CA SER A 10 1.47 12.02 36.03
C SER A 10 0.02 11.93 35.52
N ALA A 11 -0.89 11.41 36.35
CA ALA A 11 -2.31 11.34 36.00
C ALA A 11 -2.93 12.74 35.83
N ARG A 12 -2.56 13.71 36.68
CA ARG A 12 -3.00 15.11 36.53
C ARG A 12 -2.48 15.70 35.23
N HIS A 13 -1.18 15.59 34.96
CA HIS A 13 -0.58 16.08 33.72
C HIS A 13 -1.26 15.50 32.47
N PHE A 14 -1.50 14.19 32.44
CA PHE A 14 -2.26 13.53 31.36
C PHE A 14 -3.65 14.14 31.18
N THR A 15 -4.38 14.31 32.30
CA THR A 15 -5.74 14.85 32.28
C THR A 15 -5.77 16.32 31.85
N ASP A 16 -4.79 17.11 32.26
CA ASP A 16 -4.68 18.52 31.91
C ASP A 16 -4.37 18.72 30.43
N VAL A 17 -3.50 17.89 29.86
CA VAL A 17 -3.23 17.86 28.42
C VAL A 17 -4.52 17.52 27.65
N LEU A 18 -5.23 16.45 28.03
CA LEU A 18 -6.49 16.08 27.37
C LEU A 18 -7.57 17.15 27.48
N LYS A 19 -7.76 17.75 28.66
CA LYS A 19 -8.74 18.82 28.87
C LYS A 19 -8.41 20.06 28.05
N SER A 20 -7.14 20.43 27.97
CA SER A 20 -6.67 21.54 27.14
C SER A 20 -6.95 21.31 25.65
N ILE A 21 -6.97 20.06 25.19
CA ILE A 21 -7.28 19.69 23.81
C ILE A 21 -8.79 19.68 23.56
N GLN A 22 -9.59 19.25 24.55
CA GLN A 22 -11.05 19.19 24.47
C GLN A 22 -11.75 20.55 24.58
N SER A 23 -11.20 21.48 25.37
CA SER A 23 -11.88 22.75 25.68
C SER A 23 -11.83 23.78 24.56
N ALA A 24 -10.97 23.58 23.56
CA ALA A 24 -10.78 24.53 22.48
C ALA A 24 -11.62 24.12 21.25
N PRO A 25 -12.31 25.07 20.60
CA PRO A 25 -13.22 24.79 19.48
C PRO A 25 -12.47 24.13 18.31
N LEU A 26 -13.15 23.25 17.58
CA LEU A 26 -12.62 22.60 16.39
C LEU A 26 -12.99 23.47 15.18
N SER A 27 -12.47 24.68 15.10
CA SER A 27 -12.87 25.63 14.05
C SER A 27 -11.82 25.85 12.96
N ASP A 28 -10.60 25.38 13.18
CA ASP A 28 -9.45 25.64 12.30
C ASP A 28 -8.56 24.40 12.18
N GLY A 29 -8.22 24.03 10.95
CA GLY A 29 -7.30 22.94 10.65
C GLY A 29 -5.88 23.21 11.16
N ALA A 30 -5.41 24.47 11.16
CA ALA A 30 -4.09 24.82 11.67
C ALA A 30 -4.01 24.61 13.20
N GLU A 31 -5.08 24.92 13.92
CA GLU A 31 -5.16 24.68 15.36
C GLU A 31 -5.15 23.19 15.67
N LEU A 32 -5.83 22.38 14.87
CA LEU A 32 -5.80 20.92 14.98
C LEU A 32 -4.41 20.33 14.73
N GLU A 33 -3.68 20.84 13.73
CA GLU A 33 -2.30 20.45 13.46
C GLU A 33 -1.41 20.69 14.70
N GLU A 34 -1.51 21.87 15.29
CA GLU A 34 -0.70 22.23 16.46
C GLU A 34 -1.07 21.38 17.68
N ARG A 35 -2.36 21.10 17.90
CA ARG A 35 -2.80 20.16 18.95
C ARG A 35 -2.23 18.76 18.73
N GLY A 36 -2.26 18.25 17.50
CA GLY A 36 -1.67 16.95 17.15
C GLY A 36 -0.17 16.89 17.44
N ARG A 37 0.58 17.94 17.07
CA ARG A 37 2.01 18.06 17.37
C ARG A 37 2.28 18.11 18.88
N ARG A 38 1.45 18.84 19.63
CA ARG A 38 1.55 18.92 21.08
C ARG A 38 1.32 17.56 21.74
N ILE A 39 0.31 16.78 21.34
CA ILE A 39 0.06 15.41 21.81
C ILE A 39 1.30 14.53 21.59
N ILE A 40 1.85 14.55 20.38
CA ILE A 40 3.03 13.76 20.03
C ILE A 40 4.22 14.08 20.94
N LYS A 41 4.42 15.37 21.23
CA LYS A 41 5.52 15.87 22.07
C LYS A 41 5.31 15.56 23.56
N GLU A 42 4.17 15.92 24.12
CA GLU A 42 3.87 15.78 25.56
C GLU A 42 3.84 14.31 26.00
N PHE A 43 3.34 13.41 25.14
CA PHE A 43 3.35 11.97 25.42
C PHE A 43 4.64 11.25 25.01
N GLY A 44 5.64 11.96 24.48
CA GLY A 44 6.94 11.38 24.13
C GLY A 44 6.87 10.26 23.10
N LEU A 45 5.88 10.29 22.19
CA LEU A 45 5.62 9.19 21.25
C LEU A 45 6.81 8.93 20.31
N GLU A 46 7.54 9.99 19.93
CA GLU A 46 8.75 9.84 19.13
C GLU A 46 9.84 9.04 19.86
N ASP A 47 10.01 9.30 21.15
CA ASP A 47 11.04 8.66 21.96
C ASP A 47 10.66 7.21 22.26
N GLU A 48 9.37 6.93 22.45
CA GLU A 48 8.85 5.57 22.53
C GLU A 48 9.13 4.78 21.24
N ILE A 49 8.91 5.36 20.07
CA ILE A 49 9.22 4.70 18.79
C ILE A 49 10.71 4.40 18.66
N LYS A 50 11.58 5.36 19.02
CA LYS A 50 13.04 5.18 18.99
C LYS A 50 13.48 4.05 19.92
N LEU A 51 12.91 4.00 21.13
CA LEU A 51 13.25 3.01 22.16
C LEU A 51 12.74 1.60 21.81
N LYS A 52 11.50 1.48 21.35
CA LYS A 52 10.84 0.17 21.13
C LYS A 52 11.09 -0.45 19.75
N THR A 53 11.55 0.33 18.77
CA THR A 53 11.74 -0.17 17.40
C THR A 53 13.23 -0.37 17.12
N SER A 54 13.69 -1.63 17.08
CA SER A 54 15.12 -1.94 16.86
C SER A 54 15.57 -1.74 15.41
N HIS A 55 14.72 -2.08 14.43
CA HIS A 55 15.06 -2.02 13.01
C HIS A 55 14.98 -0.60 12.45
N GLU A 56 16.11 -0.07 11.96
CA GLU A 56 16.26 1.32 11.50
C GLU A 56 15.24 1.71 10.42
N GLY A 57 15.08 0.88 9.39
CA GLY A 57 14.10 1.16 8.33
C GLY A 57 12.64 1.18 8.82
N SER A 58 12.34 0.44 9.88
CA SER A 58 10.98 0.42 10.48
C SER A 58 10.79 1.66 11.35
N ARG A 59 11.79 2.00 12.16
CA ARG A 59 11.85 3.21 12.97
C ARG A 59 11.66 4.47 12.11
N ARG A 60 12.41 4.59 11.01
CA ARG A 60 12.29 5.72 10.07
C ARG A 60 10.88 5.88 9.54
N ARG A 61 10.26 4.79 9.05
CA ARG A 61 8.89 4.82 8.53
C ARG A 61 7.87 5.23 9.60
N LYS A 62 7.96 4.66 10.81
CA LYS A 62 7.07 5.02 11.91
C LYS A 62 7.18 6.49 12.32
N LEU A 63 8.41 7.01 12.40
CA LEU A 63 8.65 8.41 12.72
C LEU A 63 8.11 9.34 11.62
N ASP A 64 8.31 8.98 10.35
CA ASP A 64 7.79 9.73 9.21
C ASP A 64 6.25 9.76 9.23
N SER A 65 5.60 8.61 9.42
CA SER A 65 4.14 8.52 9.57
C SER A 65 3.63 9.33 10.76
N LEU A 66 4.29 9.25 11.93
CA LEU A 66 3.90 9.99 13.12
C LEU A 66 4.00 11.51 12.90
N LYS A 67 5.05 11.98 12.21
CA LYS A 67 5.25 13.39 11.90
C LYS A 67 4.30 13.93 10.86
N ARG A 68 3.86 13.10 9.90
CA ARG A 68 2.88 13.47 8.86
C ARG A 68 1.45 13.51 9.39
N LEU A 69 1.15 12.77 10.45
CA LEU A 69 -0.21 12.62 10.99
C LEU A 69 -0.91 13.97 11.30
N PRO A 70 -0.29 14.96 11.98
CA PRO A 70 -0.96 16.22 12.26
C PRO A 70 -1.29 17.02 11.00
N THR A 71 -0.40 17.01 10.00
CA THR A 71 -0.62 17.68 8.72
C THR A 71 -1.76 17.03 7.95
N TRP A 72 -1.84 15.70 7.95
CA TRP A 72 -2.96 14.98 7.34
C TRP A 72 -4.30 15.28 8.02
N ILE A 73 -4.34 15.35 9.35
CA ILE A 73 -5.56 15.74 10.09
C ILE A 73 -6.01 17.15 9.72
N LYS A 74 -5.06 18.08 9.52
CA LYS A 74 -5.37 19.43 9.05
C LYS A 74 -5.99 19.44 7.66
N GLU A 75 -5.39 18.74 6.70
CA GLU A 75 -5.91 18.66 5.33
C GLU A 75 -7.33 18.08 5.31
N LEU A 76 -7.56 17.06 6.14
CA LEU A 76 -8.88 16.45 6.34
C LEU A 76 -9.88 17.44 6.91
N ALA A 77 -9.47 18.21 7.93
CA ALA A 77 -10.30 19.22 8.57
C ALA A 77 -10.65 20.38 7.62
N GLU A 78 -9.67 20.89 6.88
CA GLU A 78 -9.85 21.97 5.89
C GLU A 78 -10.83 21.54 4.79
N SER A 79 -10.72 20.30 4.28
CA SER A 79 -11.67 19.76 3.31
C SER A 79 -13.10 19.71 3.85
N ARG A 80 -13.30 19.48 5.16
CA ARG A 80 -14.63 19.46 5.79
C ARG A 80 -15.20 20.84 6.01
N ILE A 81 -14.35 21.80 6.41
CA ILE A 81 -14.75 23.19 6.53
C ILE A 81 -15.23 23.71 5.17
N GLU A 82 -14.51 23.38 4.09
CA GLU A 82 -14.90 23.74 2.73
C GLU A 82 -16.24 23.11 2.30
N GLU A 83 -16.46 21.82 2.62
CA GLU A 83 -17.67 21.09 2.21
C GLU A 83 -18.92 21.46 3.04
N LYS A 84 -18.79 21.53 4.37
CA LYS A 84 -19.92 21.63 5.31
C LYS A 84 -20.00 22.97 6.05
N GLY A 85 -19.00 23.84 5.92
CA GLY A 85 -18.93 25.13 6.63
C GLY A 85 -18.70 25.02 8.15
N GLN A 86 -18.51 23.80 8.67
CA GLN A 86 -18.25 23.53 10.08
C GLN A 86 -17.37 22.28 10.22
N LEU A 87 -16.71 22.17 11.36
CA LEU A 87 -15.87 21.03 11.69
C LEU A 87 -16.31 20.41 13.02
N GLN A 88 -16.74 19.15 12.95
CA GLN A 88 -17.08 18.33 14.12
C GLN A 88 -16.12 17.16 14.19
N LEU A 89 -15.64 16.81 15.39
CA LEU A 89 -14.73 15.68 15.57
C LEU A 89 -15.34 14.36 15.10
N ILE A 90 -16.65 14.19 15.32
CA ILE A 90 -17.35 12.96 14.92
C ILE A 90 -17.32 12.78 13.40
N ASP A 91 -17.54 13.85 12.63
CA ASP A 91 -17.46 13.81 11.15
C ASP A 91 -16.05 13.43 10.66
N LEU A 92 -15.02 13.90 11.38
CA LEU A 92 -13.62 13.57 11.07
C LEU A 92 -13.33 12.10 11.39
N LEU A 93 -13.77 11.60 12.55
CA LEU A 93 -13.61 10.19 12.95
C LEU A 93 -14.37 9.23 12.03
N ASP A 94 -15.59 9.60 11.62
CA ASP A 94 -16.38 8.82 10.67
C ASP A 94 -15.65 8.69 9.34
N GLN A 95 -15.05 9.77 8.84
CA GLN A 95 -14.26 9.71 7.61
C GLN A 95 -13.00 8.87 7.76
N LEU A 96 -12.28 8.99 8.88
CA LEU A 96 -11.12 8.15 9.15
C LEU A 96 -11.49 6.66 9.15
N SER A 97 -12.68 6.33 9.64
CA SER A 97 -13.21 4.97 9.58
C SER A 97 -13.56 4.51 8.17
N MET A 98 -13.94 5.42 7.27
CA MET A 98 -14.31 5.12 5.88
C MET A 98 -13.07 5.04 4.96
N ASP A 99 -12.14 5.99 5.10
CA ASP A 99 -10.92 6.08 4.29
C ASP A 99 -9.88 5.02 4.68
N ALA A 100 -10.03 4.36 5.84
CA ALA A 100 -9.20 3.19 6.20
C ALA A 100 -9.42 2.00 5.24
N ASP A 101 -10.60 1.89 4.61
CA ASP A 101 -10.94 0.82 3.66
C ASP A 101 -10.69 1.23 2.20
N GLY A 102 -10.61 2.53 1.92
CA GLY A 102 -10.35 3.10 0.61
C GLY A 102 -9.10 3.94 0.64
N ALA A 103 -7.98 3.42 0.13
CA ALA A 103 -6.75 4.18 -0.08
C ALA A 103 -6.96 5.29 -1.14
N SER A 104 -7.71 6.33 -0.82
CA SER A 104 -7.74 7.58 -1.56
C SER A 104 -6.55 8.41 -1.11
N ASP A 105 -5.35 7.97 -1.46
CA ASP A 105 -4.21 8.88 -1.51
C ASP A 105 -4.49 9.80 -2.70
N LYS A 106 -5.22 10.90 -2.46
CA LYS A 106 -5.26 12.04 -3.38
C LYS A 106 -3.90 12.74 -3.31
N ASP A 107 -2.83 12.02 -3.61
CA ASP A 107 -1.52 12.61 -3.80
C ASP A 107 -1.60 13.39 -5.11
N LYS A 108 -1.85 14.70 -5.00
CA LYS A 108 -1.86 15.66 -6.13
C LYS A 108 -0.47 15.80 -6.77
N GLY A 109 0.53 15.01 -6.35
CA GLY A 109 1.86 14.97 -6.89
C GLY A 109 2.12 13.71 -7.71
N ASN A 110 1.99 13.83 -9.03
CA ASN A 110 2.49 12.91 -10.06
C ASN A 110 1.58 11.72 -10.47
N ASP A 111 0.82 11.94 -11.54
CA ASP A 111 0.02 10.91 -12.25
C ASP A 111 0.88 9.77 -12.85
N ASN A 112 2.20 9.90 -12.87
CA ASN A 112 3.11 8.86 -13.34
C ASN A 112 3.61 7.97 -12.20
N HIS A 113 2.75 7.05 -11.76
CA HIS A 113 3.05 6.06 -10.74
C HIS A 113 2.56 4.65 -11.13
N VAL A 114 3.03 3.64 -10.39
CA VAL A 114 2.51 2.27 -10.50
C VAL A 114 1.49 2.04 -9.39
N SER A 115 0.26 1.71 -9.76
CA SER A 115 -0.81 1.44 -8.79
C SER A 115 -0.68 0.00 -8.26
N LEU A 116 -0.56 -0.13 -6.93
CA LEU A 116 -0.56 -1.41 -6.23
C LEU A 116 -1.89 -1.57 -5.49
N MET A 117 -2.58 -2.67 -5.73
CA MET A 117 -3.87 -2.96 -5.09
C MET A 117 -4.10 -4.47 -4.98
N THR A 118 -5.08 -4.85 -4.17
CA THR A 118 -5.60 -6.23 -4.16
C THR A 118 -6.47 -6.47 -5.39
N ILE A 119 -6.69 -7.73 -5.76
CA ILE A 119 -7.61 -8.06 -6.87
C ILE A 119 -9.01 -7.51 -6.60
N HIS A 120 -9.49 -7.59 -5.36
CA HIS A 120 -10.77 -7.00 -4.95
C HIS A 120 -10.82 -5.49 -5.19
N GLY A 121 -9.76 -4.75 -4.83
CA GLY A 121 -9.67 -3.31 -5.05
C GLY A 121 -9.58 -2.90 -6.53
N SER A 122 -9.28 -3.85 -7.42
CA SER A 122 -9.22 -3.59 -8.87
C SER A 122 -10.58 -3.66 -9.57
N LYS A 123 -11.64 -4.10 -8.88
CA LYS A 123 -12.97 -4.28 -9.47
C LYS A 123 -13.49 -2.96 -10.05
N GLY A 124 -13.84 -2.98 -11.34
CA GLY A 124 -14.34 -1.80 -12.06
C GLY A 124 -13.25 -0.89 -12.63
N LEU A 125 -11.97 -1.18 -12.36
CA LEU A 125 -10.82 -0.49 -12.95
C LEU A 125 -10.25 -1.27 -14.13
N GLU A 126 -9.55 -0.61 -15.04
CA GLU A 126 -8.87 -1.26 -16.16
C GLU A 126 -7.57 -0.52 -16.48
N PHE A 127 -6.53 -1.28 -16.85
CA PHE A 127 -5.19 -0.75 -17.09
C PHE A 127 -4.60 -1.30 -18.39
N PRO A 128 -3.77 -0.53 -19.13
CA PRO A 128 -3.09 -1.03 -20.32
C PRO A 128 -2.27 -2.30 -20.04
N ILE A 129 -1.55 -2.32 -18.93
CA ILE A 129 -0.67 -3.41 -18.52
C ILE A 129 -0.98 -3.80 -17.08
N VAL A 130 -1.20 -5.09 -16.83
CA VAL A 130 -1.49 -5.63 -15.48
C VAL A 130 -0.49 -6.73 -15.14
N PHE A 131 0.02 -6.67 -13.90
CA PHE A 131 0.81 -7.74 -13.29
C PHE A 131 0.00 -8.41 -12.19
N VAL A 132 -0.34 -9.68 -12.36
CA VAL A 132 -0.93 -10.51 -11.31
C VAL A 132 0.17 -11.33 -10.67
N CYS A 133 0.46 -11.02 -9.41
CA CYS A 133 1.58 -11.58 -8.66
C CYS A 133 1.11 -12.59 -7.62
N GLY A 134 1.88 -13.64 -7.42
CA GLY A 134 1.62 -14.64 -6.38
C GLY A 134 0.50 -15.62 -6.73
N LEU A 135 0.42 -16.02 -8.01
CA LEU A 135 -0.48 -17.08 -8.48
C LEU A 135 0.05 -18.44 -8.03
N GLU A 136 -0.10 -18.70 -6.74
CA GLU A 136 0.40 -19.88 -6.04
C GLU A 136 -0.77 -20.64 -5.43
N GLU A 137 -0.67 -21.96 -5.36
CA GLU A 137 -1.56 -22.75 -4.50
C GLU A 137 -1.49 -22.24 -3.06
N ASP A 138 -2.64 -22.30 -2.36
CA ASP A 138 -2.87 -21.74 -1.03
C ASP A 138 -2.89 -20.21 -0.93
N GLN A 139 -2.55 -19.50 -1.99
CA GLN A 139 -2.63 -18.03 -2.09
C GLN A 139 -3.79 -17.60 -3.00
N LEU A 140 -3.87 -18.15 -4.21
CA LEU A 140 -4.98 -17.98 -5.15
C LEU A 140 -5.05 -19.26 -6.02
N PRO A 141 -5.91 -20.23 -5.69
CA PRO A 141 -6.97 -20.17 -4.69
C PRO A 141 -6.44 -20.11 -3.25
N HIS A 142 -7.06 -19.28 -2.41
CA HIS A 142 -6.72 -19.20 -0.99
C HIS A 142 -6.96 -20.55 -0.28
N LYS A 143 -6.07 -20.94 0.64
CA LYS A 143 -6.15 -22.24 1.34
C LYS A 143 -7.54 -22.57 1.93
N ASN A 144 -8.27 -21.57 2.39
CA ASN A 144 -9.59 -21.75 3.03
C ASN A 144 -10.71 -22.10 2.04
N SER A 145 -10.53 -21.85 0.75
CA SER A 145 -11.54 -22.13 -0.27
C SER A 145 -11.37 -23.49 -0.92
N ARG A 146 -10.25 -24.18 -0.67
CA ARG A 146 -9.83 -25.42 -1.36
C ARG A 146 -10.80 -26.58 -1.18
N ASP A 147 -11.40 -26.72 0.00
CA ASP A 147 -12.22 -27.87 0.35
C ASP A 147 -13.71 -27.68 0.01
N SER A 148 -14.08 -26.54 -0.57
CA SER A 148 -15.45 -26.23 -0.99
C SER A 148 -15.48 -25.84 -2.46
N GLU A 149 -16.33 -26.51 -3.23
CA GLU A 149 -16.56 -26.19 -4.64
C GLU A 149 -17.04 -24.75 -4.83
N LEU A 150 -17.93 -24.29 -3.94
CA LEU A 150 -18.39 -22.91 -3.92
C LEU A 150 -17.22 -21.94 -3.68
N GLY A 151 -16.36 -22.25 -2.72
CA GLY A 151 -15.16 -21.45 -2.42
C GLY A 151 -14.22 -21.37 -3.61
N LEU A 152 -13.90 -22.50 -4.24
CA LEU A 152 -13.07 -22.54 -5.44
C LEU A 152 -13.70 -21.75 -6.60
N SER A 153 -15.01 -21.83 -6.77
CA SER A 153 -15.72 -21.08 -7.80
C SER A 153 -15.60 -19.56 -7.60
N GLU A 154 -15.60 -19.10 -6.35
CA GLU A 154 -15.47 -17.68 -6.02
C GLU A 154 -14.03 -17.19 -6.23
N GLU A 155 -13.02 -17.98 -5.85
CA GLU A 155 -11.62 -17.66 -6.16
C GLU A 155 -11.34 -17.66 -7.67
N ARG A 156 -12.01 -18.54 -8.44
CA ARG A 156 -11.93 -18.53 -9.90
C ARG A 156 -12.53 -17.25 -10.48
N ARG A 157 -13.65 -16.78 -9.95
CA ARG A 157 -14.22 -15.47 -10.33
C ARG A 157 -13.28 -14.33 -9.98
N LEU A 158 -12.61 -14.41 -8.83
CA LEU A 158 -11.60 -13.43 -8.44
C LEU A 158 -10.43 -13.41 -9.45
N PHE A 159 -9.95 -14.57 -9.87
CA PHE A 159 -8.92 -14.67 -10.91
C PHE A 159 -9.40 -14.12 -12.26
N TYR A 160 -10.64 -14.42 -12.67
CA TYR A 160 -11.27 -13.85 -13.86
C TYR A 160 -11.32 -12.32 -13.81
N VAL A 161 -11.67 -11.73 -12.66
CA VAL A 161 -11.63 -10.27 -12.47
C VAL A 161 -10.22 -9.76 -12.73
N ALA A 162 -9.18 -10.39 -12.15
CA ALA A 162 -7.78 -9.98 -12.34
C ALA A 162 -7.35 -9.98 -13.81
N ILE A 163 -7.69 -11.05 -14.55
CA ILE A 163 -7.36 -11.19 -15.98
C ILE A 163 -8.02 -10.06 -16.78
N THR A 164 -9.30 -9.81 -16.54
CA THR A 164 -10.09 -8.82 -17.30
C THR A 164 -9.77 -7.37 -16.96
N ARG A 165 -8.85 -7.10 -16.03
CA ARG A 165 -8.37 -5.72 -15.79
C ARG A 165 -7.37 -5.26 -16.85
N ALA A 166 -6.77 -6.18 -17.60
CA ALA A 166 -5.75 -5.87 -18.60
C ALA A 166 -6.37 -5.52 -19.96
N LYS A 167 -5.97 -4.39 -20.57
CA LYS A 167 -6.38 -4.02 -21.93
C LYS A 167 -5.45 -4.53 -23.01
N GLU A 168 -4.14 -4.47 -22.77
CA GLU A 168 -3.13 -4.80 -23.79
C GLU A 168 -2.25 -5.98 -23.37
N LYS A 169 -1.70 -5.95 -22.14
CA LYS A 169 -0.78 -6.98 -21.66
C LYS A 169 -1.11 -7.44 -20.26
N LEU A 170 -1.09 -8.76 -20.09
CA LEU A 170 -1.27 -9.43 -18.81
C LEU A 170 0.00 -10.24 -18.49
N HIS A 171 0.60 -9.95 -17.35
CA HIS A 171 1.75 -10.69 -16.82
C HIS A 171 1.31 -11.47 -15.58
N LEU A 172 1.44 -12.79 -15.64
CA LEU A 172 1.09 -13.70 -14.55
C LEU A 172 2.38 -14.24 -13.94
N THR A 173 2.52 -14.16 -12.61
CA THR A 173 3.74 -14.61 -11.93
C THR A 173 3.43 -15.39 -10.66
N TYR A 174 4.28 -16.39 -10.38
CA TYR A 174 4.28 -17.17 -9.16
C TYR A 174 5.71 -17.31 -8.63
N ALA A 175 5.88 -17.45 -7.32
CA ALA A 175 7.17 -17.79 -6.73
C ALA A 175 7.28 -19.31 -6.55
N ARG A 176 8.49 -19.87 -6.69
CA ARG A 176 8.79 -21.26 -6.31
C ARG A 176 9.02 -21.40 -4.81
N GLU A 177 9.53 -20.34 -4.19
CA GLU A 177 9.80 -20.28 -2.76
C GLU A 177 9.40 -18.91 -2.23
N ARG A 178 8.73 -18.89 -1.09
CA ARG A 178 8.31 -17.67 -0.41
C ARG A 178 8.73 -17.72 1.05
N PHE A 179 9.31 -16.62 1.52
CA PHE A 179 9.55 -16.40 2.93
C PHE A 179 8.32 -15.76 3.57
N SER A 180 7.67 -16.46 4.49
CA SER A 180 6.48 -15.98 5.20
C SER A 180 6.48 -16.52 6.62
N GLN A 181 5.99 -15.75 7.59
CA GLN A 181 5.94 -16.12 9.02
C GLN A 181 7.29 -16.69 9.53
N PHE A 182 8.39 -16.04 9.15
CA PHE A 182 9.76 -16.41 9.51
C PHE A 182 10.24 -17.78 9.00
N LYS A 183 9.51 -18.41 8.07
CA LYS A 183 9.88 -19.68 7.47
C LYS A 183 9.91 -19.58 5.94
N LYS A 184 10.90 -20.24 5.34
CA LYS A 184 10.93 -20.47 3.89
C LYS A 184 10.00 -21.63 3.55
N SER A 185 9.11 -21.42 2.59
CA SER A 185 8.14 -22.42 2.13
C SER A 185 8.22 -22.55 0.62
N GLU A 186 8.27 -23.78 0.13
CA GLU A 186 8.07 -24.07 -1.29
C GLU A 186 6.62 -23.76 -1.68
N ARG A 187 6.44 -23.34 -2.92
CA ARG A 187 5.16 -22.91 -3.47
C ARG A 187 4.94 -23.61 -4.80
N LYS A 188 3.71 -24.08 -4.99
CA LYS A 188 3.26 -24.66 -6.24
C LYS A 188 2.55 -23.58 -7.07
N PRO A 189 2.68 -23.60 -8.41
CA PRO A 189 1.89 -22.71 -9.25
C PRO A 189 0.40 -22.94 -9.01
N SER A 190 -0.40 -21.87 -9.08
CA SER A 190 -1.85 -21.95 -8.99
C SER A 190 -2.41 -22.86 -10.09
N ARG A 191 -3.36 -23.74 -9.73
CA ARG A 191 -4.13 -24.52 -10.69
C ARG A 191 -4.84 -23.69 -11.76
N PHE A 192 -5.18 -22.43 -11.46
CA PHE A 192 -5.85 -21.56 -12.43
C PHE A 192 -4.97 -21.19 -13.62
N LEU A 193 -3.64 -21.34 -13.50
CA LEU A 193 -2.73 -21.18 -14.64
C LEU A 193 -2.92 -22.28 -15.69
N GLU A 194 -3.28 -23.50 -15.27
CA GLU A 194 -3.54 -24.63 -16.18
C GLU A 194 -4.89 -24.50 -16.89
N GLU A 195 -5.80 -23.68 -16.35
CA GLU A 195 -7.11 -23.40 -16.93
C GLU A 195 -7.03 -22.37 -18.09
N LEU A 196 -5.88 -21.72 -18.28
CA LEU A 196 -5.70 -20.71 -19.32
C LEU A 196 -5.49 -21.34 -20.71
N PRO A 197 -6.04 -20.73 -21.77
CA PRO A 197 -5.76 -21.19 -23.13
C PRO A 197 -4.29 -20.96 -23.47
N ALA A 198 -3.70 -21.89 -24.23
CA ALA A 198 -2.35 -21.71 -24.78
C ALA A 198 -2.30 -20.57 -25.82
N GLU A 199 -3.45 -20.28 -26.44
CA GLU A 199 -3.64 -19.20 -27.40
C GLU A 199 -3.47 -17.84 -26.70
N GLY A 200 -2.53 -17.03 -27.20
CA GLY A 200 -2.22 -15.71 -26.61
C GLY A 200 -1.05 -15.72 -25.61
N LEU A 201 -0.48 -16.89 -25.29
CA LEU A 201 0.76 -16.96 -24.51
C LEU A 201 1.96 -16.50 -25.35
N ILE A 202 2.45 -15.29 -25.07
CA ILE A 202 3.59 -14.70 -25.80
C ILE A 202 4.94 -15.24 -25.32
N SER A 203 5.06 -15.50 -24.01
CA SER A 203 6.31 -15.97 -23.41
C SER A 203 6.07 -16.68 -22.09
N GLU A 204 6.70 -17.84 -21.91
CA GLU A 204 6.77 -18.53 -20.64
C GLU A 204 8.22 -18.50 -20.13
N LEU A 205 8.44 -17.80 -19.02
CA LEU A 205 9.76 -17.64 -18.41
C LEU A 205 9.88 -18.54 -17.19
N ASP A 206 10.37 -19.77 -17.39
CA ASP A 206 10.71 -20.63 -16.27
C ASP A 206 12.06 -20.21 -15.67
N ALA A 207 12.07 -19.88 -14.38
CA ALA A 207 13.28 -19.56 -13.63
C ALA A 207 14.32 -20.69 -13.65
N ALA A 208 13.91 -21.97 -13.80
CA ALA A 208 14.85 -23.09 -13.94
C ALA A 208 15.54 -23.14 -15.31
N LYS A 209 14.93 -22.53 -16.34
CA LYS A 209 15.50 -22.39 -17.68
C LYS A 209 16.35 -21.12 -17.83
N ARG A 210 16.43 -20.27 -16.79
CA ARG A 210 17.37 -19.14 -16.78
C ARG A 210 18.78 -19.69 -16.65
N GLU A 211 19.68 -19.29 -17.53
CA GLU A 211 21.11 -19.60 -17.42
C GLU A 211 21.58 -19.37 -15.98
N GLN A 212 22.10 -20.42 -15.35
CA GLN A 212 22.69 -20.32 -14.03
C GLN A 212 24.04 -19.62 -14.16
N VAL A 213 24.05 -18.33 -13.89
CA VAL A 213 25.27 -17.54 -13.78
C VAL A 213 25.95 -17.87 -12.46
N GLN A 214 27.26 -18.17 -12.50
CA GLN A 214 28.07 -18.46 -11.31
C GLN A 214 28.00 -17.31 -10.28
N GLU A 215 28.10 -17.64 -9.00
CA GLU A 215 27.81 -16.71 -7.89
C GLU A 215 28.72 -15.47 -7.87
N MET A 216 29.98 -15.62 -8.29
CA MET A 216 30.93 -14.52 -8.45
C MET A 216 30.53 -13.54 -9.57
N ASP A 217 29.84 -14.00 -10.60
CA ASP A 217 29.35 -13.17 -11.72
C ASP A 217 27.97 -12.57 -11.46
N LYS A 218 27.16 -13.12 -10.54
CA LYS A 218 25.80 -12.62 -10.26
C LYS A 218 25.78 -11.13 -9.93
N LYS A 219 26.75 -10.65 -9.14
CA LYS A 219 26.82 -9.23 -8.76
C LYS A 219 27.14 -8.36 -9.98
N GLN A 220 28.10 -8.76 -10.81
CA GLN A 220 28.48 -8.03 -12.02
C GLN A 220 27.37 -8.05 -13.08
N VAL A 221 26.76 -9.21 -13.31
CA VAL A 221 25.64 -9.38 -14.24
C VAL A 221 24.40 -8.60 -13.79
N ASN A 222 24.06 -8.62 -12.50
CA ASN A 222 22.93 -7.84 -11.99
C ASN A 222 23.19 -6.34 -12.07
N ILE A 223 24.43 -5.88 -11.79
CA ILE A 223 24.82 -4.48 -11.98
C ILE A 223 24.74 -4.09 -13.46
N ALA A 224 25.22 -4.94 -14.38
CA ALA A 224 25.14 -4.69 -15.81
C ALA A 224 23.68 -4.61 -16.30
N ARG A 225 22.82 -5.53 -15.85
CA ARG A 225 21.37 -5.49 -16.15
C ARG A 225 20.70 -4.23 -15.61
N LEU A 226 20.99 -3.86 -14.36
CA LEU A 226 20.49 -2.61 -13.75
C LEU A 226 21.02 -1.37 -14.47
N SER A 227 22.27 -1.38 -14.92
CA SER A 227 22.87 -0.30 -15.69
C SER A 227 22.19 -0.16 -17.05
N ASN A 228 21.96 -1.27 -17.77
CA ASN A 228 21.22 -1.29 -19.03
C ASN A 228 19.75 -0.87 -18.85
N LEU A 229 19.08 -1.31 -17.80
CA LEU A 229 17.72 -0.87 -17.53
C LEU A 229 17.68 0.63 -17.22
N LYS A 230 18.65 1.15 -16.44
CA LYS A 230 18.78 2.58 -16.16
C LYS A 230 19.10 3.38 -17.42
N SER A 231 19.92 2.88 -18.35
CA SER A 231 20.20 3.57 -19.61
C SER A 231 18.97 3.60 -20.52
N GLN A 232 18.22 2.50 -20.62
CA GLN A 232 16.94 2.44 -21.33
C GLN A 232 15.90 3.39 -20.73
N LEU A 233 15.80 3.45 -19.39
CA LEU A 233 14.91 4.40 -18.71
C LEU A 233 15.33 5.85 -18.93
N LYS A 234 16.64 6.15 -18.98
CA LYS A 234 17.18 7.49 -19.25
C LYS A 234 17.01 7.95 -20.69
N MET A 235 17.15 7.04 -21.65
CA MET A 235 16.90 7.32 -23.06
C MET A 235 15.41 7.51 -23.36
N GLY A 236 14.54 7.17 -22.38
CA GLY A 236 13.10 7.08 -22.58
C GLY A 236 12.77 5.82 -23.38
N PHE A 237 11.62 5.21 -23.09
CA PHE A 237 11.07 4.24 -24.02
C PHE A 237 10.62 5.00 -25.27
N GLU A 238 11.24 4.74 -26.43
CA GLU A 238 10.69 5.18 -27.70
C GLU A 238 9.28 4.60 -27.82
N ARG A 239 8.28 5.48 -27.66
CA ARG A 239 6.90 5.15 -28.01
C ARG A 239 6.92 4.83 -29.50
N LYS A 240 6.62 3.59 -29.88
CA LYS A 240 6.42 3.27 -31.31
C LYS A 240 5.37 4.25 -31.86
N PRO A 241 5.65 4.96 -32.97
CA PRO A 241 4.67 5.85 -33.58
C PRO A 241 3.45 5.01 -33.98
N GLY A 242 2.32 5.23 -33.29
CA GLY A 242 1.08 4.47 -33.51
C GLY A 242 0.27 4.15 -32.24
N THR A 243 0.86 4.22 -31.04
CA THR A 243 0.13 4.01 -29.77
C THR A 243 0.04 5.30 -28.96
N THR A 244 -0.72 6.28 -29.46
CA THR A 244 -1.24 7.35 -28.62
C THR A 244 -2.29 6.75 -27.68
N ILE A 245 -1.89 6.39 -26.46
CA ILE A 245 -2.84 6.30 -25.34
C ILE A 245 -3.19 7.75 -25.01
N PRO A 246 -4.44 8.20 -25.24
CA PRO A 246 -4.82 9.56 -24.89
C PRO A 246 -4.68 9.71 -23.38
N ALA A 247 -3.99 10.77 -22.95
CA ALA A 247 -4.13 11.25 -21.58
C ALA A 247 -5.63 11.50 -21.37
N GLY A 248 -6.22 10.87 -20.35
CA GLY A 248 -7.63 11.04 -20.03
C GLY A 248 -7.92 12.53 -19.92
N THR A 249 -8.78 13.04 -20.81
CA THR A 249 -9.28 14.40 -20.71
C THR A 249 -10.07 14.50 -19.42
N SER A 250 -9.59 15.30 -18.46
CA SER A 250 -10.45 15.82 -17.39
C SER A 250 -11.57 16.59 -18.08
N LYS A 251 -12.80 16.07 -17.99
CA LYS A 251 -13.98 16.89 -18.27
C LYS A 251 -14.31 17.66 -17.00
N ASP A 252 -14.48 18.97 -17.21
CA ASP A 252 -15.10 19.94 -16.32
C ASP A 252 -16.47 19.46 -15.79
#